data_AF-A0A7C2IMV5-F1
#
_entry.id   AF-A0A7C2IMV5-F1
#
_cell.length_a   1.000
_cell.length_b   1.000
_cell.length_c   1.000
_cell.angle_alpha   90.00
_cell.angle_beta   90.00
_cell.angle_gamma   90.00
#
_symmetry.space_group_name_H-M   'P 1'
#
loop_
_entity.id
_entity.type
_entity.pdbx_description
1 polymer ?
#
loop_
_entity_poly.entity_id
_entity_poly.type
_entity_poly.pdbx_seq_one_letter_code
_entity_poly.pdbx_strand_id
1 'polypeptide(L)'
;MKSLNRISLGQHYPVASPVHRLDARVKIIAALAMIAAAFAAGRAAGVVILFLFALAVIYLAKLPPLQVLSALRSVWILLLITALAQLLFSPGRELWRWGPLVITNTGLENGALYTLRLAMAVILICLLTMTSSSVDILNALESLLSPLRLLRFPIRDTAMVLAIALRFLPALLSRAGEISRMQEARGADFS
;
A
#
# COMPACT_ATOMS: atom_id res chain seq x y z
N MET A 1 12.38 3.73 -25.43
CA MET A 1 12.17 5.16 -25.07
C MET A 1 10.73 5.59 -24.64
N LYS A 2 9.81 4.70 -24.22
CA LYS A 2 8.43 5.09 -23.81
C LYS A 2 8.20 5.27 -22.30
N SER A 3 9.27 5.24 -21.49
CA SER A 3 9.18 5.05 -20.02
C SER A 3 9.54 6.28 -19.17
N LEU A 4 10.41 7.18 -19.62
CA LEU A 4 10.93 8.25 -18.74
C LEU A 4 9.97 9.46 -18.57
N ASN A 5 8.96 9.58 -19.44
CA ASN A 5 7.90 10.59 -19.29
C ASN A 5 6.76 10.13 -18.35
N ARG A 6 6.89 8.95 -17.73
CA ARG A 6 5.94 8.40 -16.75
C ARG A 6 6.43 8.47 -15.31
N ILE A 7 7.45 9.29 -15.03
CA ILE A 7 7.70 9.70 -13.64
C ILE A 7 6.67 10.76 -13.28
N SER A 8 5.39 10.34 -13.22
CA SER A 8 4.34 11.06 -12.50
C SER A 8 4.64 10.86 -11.03
N LEU A 9 5.68 11.54 -10.53
CA LEU A 9 5.98 11.65 -9.11
C LEU A 9 4.71 12.17 -8.43
N GLY A 10 4.04 11.28 -7.68
CA GLY A 10 2.75 11.54 -7.09
C GLY A 10 1.60 11.32 -8.07
N GLN A 11 1.15 10.08 -8.23
CA GLN A 11 -0.22 9.81 -8.71
C GLN A 11 -1.22 10.11 -7.58
N HIS A 12 -1.24 11.37 -7.14
CA HIS A 12 -2.39 11.90 -6.44
C HIS A 12 -3.48 12.09 -7.50
N TYR A 13 -4.59 11.37 -7.36
CA TYR A 13 -5.73 11.55 -8.28
C TYR A 13 -6.56 12.70 -7.71
N PRO A 14 -6.58 13.91 -8.32
CA PRO A 14 -7.26 15.05 -7.74
C PRO A 14 -8.76 14.94 -8.01
N VAL A 15 -9.42 14.06 -7.28
CA VAL A 15 -10.89 13.93 -7.28
C VAL A 15 -11.41 14.58 -6.01
N ALA A 16 -12.36 15.51 -6.17
CA ALA A 16 -13.05 16.11 -5.04
C ALA A 16 -13.98 15.06 -4.39
N SER A 17 -13.49 14.37 -3.36
CA SER A 17 -14.31 13.51 -2.50
C SER A 17 -14.10 13.85 -1.02
N PRO A 18 -15.06 13.53 -0.14
CA PRO A 18 -14.93 13.76 1.30
C PRO A 18 -13.67 13.11 1.88
N VAL A 19 -13.29 11.96 1.33
CA VAL A 19 -12.08 11.23 1.72
C VAL A 19 -10.82 12.00 1.30
N HIS A 20 -10.79 12.61 0.11
CA HIS A 20 -9.63 13.39 -0.31
C HIS A 20 -9.39 14.63 0.57
N ARG A 21 -10.46 15.23 1.12
CA ARG A 21 -10.39 16.44 1.97
C ARG A 21 -9.89 16.18 3.40
N LEU A 22 -9.82 14.92 3.84
CA LEU A 22 -9.29 14.56 5.15
C LEU A 22 -7.77 14.73 5.21
N ASP A 23 -7.26 15.18 6.36
CA ASP A 23 -5.82 15.25 6.63
C ASP A 23 -5.17 13.87 6.48
N ALA A 24 -4.01 13.84 5.82
CA ALA A 24 -3.24 12.62 5.59
C ALA A 24 -2.89 11.89 6.91
N ARG A 25 -2.72 12.62 8.02
CA ARG A 25 -2.49 12.06 9.36
C ARG A 25 -3.62 11.14 9.80
N VAL A 26 -4.86 11.60 9.66
CA VAL A 26 -6.05 10.83 10.04
C VAL A 26 -6.17 9.59 9.16
N LYS A 27 -5.92 9.72 7.86
CA LYS A 27 -5.93 8.58 6.92
C LYS A 27 -4.89 7.52 7.29
N ILE A 28 -3.66 7.92 7.63
CA ILE A 28 -2.60 6.99 8.04
C ILE A 28 -2.99 6.27 9.33
N ILE A 29 -3.43 7.01 10.36
CA ILE A 29 -3.85 6.42 11.63
C ILE A 29 -5.02 5.47 11.41
N ALA A 30 -6.04 5.88 10.64
CA ALA A 30 -7.21 5.05 10.36
C ALA A 30 -6.86 3.79 9.57
N ALA A 31 -6.00 3.90 8.56
CA ALA A 31 -5.52 2.75 7.79
C ALA A 31 -4.75 1.78 8.70
N LEU A 32 -3.82 2.28 9.52
CA LEU A 32 -3.05 1.46 10.45
C LEU A 32 -3.95 0.79 11.49
N ALA A 33 -4.91 1.53 12.06
CA ALA A 33 -5.88 1.01 13.01
C ALA A 33 -6.77 -0.07 12.39
N MET A 34 -7.22 0.11 11.15
CA MET A 34 -8.01 -0.90 10.44
C MET A 34 -7.21 -2.16 10.12
N ILE A 35 -5.94 -2.01 9.70
CA ILE A 35 -5.05 -3.14 9.49
C ILE A 35 -4.86 -3.88 10.83
N ALA A 36 -4.49 -3.17 11.89
CA ALA A 36 -4.32 -3.77 13.22
C ALA A 36 -5.60 -4.49 13.69
N ALA A 37 -6.77 -3.88 13.51
CA ALA A 37 -8.06 -4.48 13.84
C ALA A 37 -8.35 -5.74 13.01
N ALA A 38 -8.02 -5.77 11.72
CA ALA A 38 -8.19 -6.95 10.87
C ALA A 38 -7.35 -8.13 11.34
N PHE A 39 -6.11 -7.87 11.79
CA PHE A 39 -5.22 -8.90 12.31
C PHE A 39 -5.59 -9.32 13.74
N ALA A 40 -6.08 -8.39 14.57
CA ALA A 40 -6.53 -8.69 15.94
C ALA A 40 -7.90 -9.40 15.98
N ALA A 41 -8.74 -9.23 14.97
CA ALA A 41 -10.05 -9.86 14.90
C ALA A 41 -9.90 -11.39 14.77
N GLY A 42 -10.13 -12.12 15.87
CA GLY A 42 -10.11 -13.59 15.88
C GLY A 42 -11.31 -14.25 15.20
N ARG A 43 -12.40 -13.50 14.97
CA ARG A 43 -13.62 -14.01 14.32
C ARG A 43 -13.69 -13.60 12.85
N ALA A 44 -14.09 -14.54 12.00
CA ALA A 44 -14.32 -14.32 10.57
C ALA A 44 -15.27 -13.15 10.29
N ALA A 45 -16.36 -13.05 11.05
CA ALA A 45 -17.34 -11.97 10.92
C ALA A 45 -16.71 -10.58 11.11
N GLY A 46 -15.77 -10.42 12.05
CA GLY A 46 -15.10 -9.14 12.30
C GLY A 46 -14.26 -8.68 11.10
N VAL A 47 -13.54 -9.61 10.47
CA VAL A 47 -12.74 -9.30 9.27
C VAL A 47 -13.65 -8.92 8.10
N VAL A 48 -14.77 -9.63 7.90
CA VAL A 48 -15.72 -9.31 6.83
C VAL A 48 -16.35 -7.93 7.03
N ILE A 49 -16.74 -7.57 8.25
CA ILE A 49 -17.29 -6.24 8.56
C ILE A 49 -16.26 -5.14 8.25
N LEU A 50 -15.00 -5.32 8.66
CA LEU A 50 -13.92 -4.38 8.36
C LEU A 50 -13.67 -4.26 6.84
N PHE A 51 -13.74 -5.37 6.12
CA PHE A 51 -13.57 -5.37 4.67
C PHE A 51 -14.70 -4.61 3.96
N LEU A 52 -15.95 -4.82 4.37
CA LEU A 52 -17.09 -4.07 3.85
C LEU A 52 -16.99 -2.58 4.16
N PHE A 53 -16.52 -2.22 5.36
CA PHE A 53 -16.26 -0.84 5.73
C PHE A 53 -15.17 -0.22 4.85
N ALA A 54 -14.06 -0.93 4.58
CA ALA A 54 -13.04 -0.47 3.66
C ALA A 54 -13.58 -0.24 2.24
N LEU A 55 -14.46 -1.13 1.75
CA LEU A 55 -15.11 -0.98 0.45
C LEU A 55 -16.04 0.24 0.41
N ALA A 56 -16.78 0.50 1.49
CA ALA A 56 -17.59 1.70 1.62
C ALA A 56 -16.73 2.98 1.57
N VAL A 57 -15.58 2.99 2.25
CA VAL A 57 -14.63 4.13 2.19
C VAL A 57 -14.11 4.35 0.76
N ILE A 58 -13.79 3.29 0.02
CA ILE A 58 -13.36 3.39 -1.40
C ILE A 58 -14.48 3.98 -2.27
N TYR A 59 -15.72 3.55 -2.05
CA TYR A 59 -16.88 4.07 -2.75
C TYR A 59 -17.08 5.57 -2.45
N LEU A 60 -17.01 5.97 -1.17
CA LEU A 60 -17.05 7.38 -0.76
C LEU A 60 -15.86 8.17 -1.31
N ALA A 61 -14.70 7.53 -1.47
CA ALA A 61 -13.52 8.15 -2.04
C ALA A 61 -13.66 8.43 -3.55
N LYS A 62 -14.67 7.83 -4.21
CA LYS A 62 -14.90 7.88 -5.67
C LYS A 62 -13.69 7.42 -6.48
N LEU A 63 -12.99 6.40 -5.98
CA LEU A 63 -11.84 5.83 -6.67
C LEU A 63 -12.29 4.91 -7.81
N PRO A 64 -11.61 4.94 -8.97
CA PRO A 64 -11.92 4.04 -10.07
C PRO A 64 -11.61 2.59 -9.66
N PRO A 65 -12.58 1.67 -9.75
CA PRO A 65 -12.42 0.30 -9.26
C PRO A 65 -11.30 -0.45 -9.99
N LEU A 66 -11.06 -0.14 -11.28
CA LEU A 66 -9.96 -0.74 -12.04
C LEU A 66 -8.58 -0.45 -11.43
N GLN A 67 -8.37 0.71 -10.82
CA GLN A 67 -7.08 1.04 -10.20
C GLN A 67 -6.90 0.28 -8.89
N VAL A 68 -7.97 0.14 -8.10
CA VAL A 68 -7.96 -0.69 -6.87
C VAL A 68 -7.70 -2.17 -7.23
N LEU A 69 -8.36 -2.69 -8.27
CA LEU A 69 -8.12 -4.05 -8.76
C LEU A 69 -6.71 -4.21 -9.33
N SER A 70 -6.13 -3.17 -9.93
CA SER A 70 -4.74 -3.19 -10.39
C SER A 70 -3.75 -3.36 -9.23
N ALA A 71 -4.04 -2.80 -8.05
CA ALA A 71 -3.20 -3.00 -6.87
C ALA A 71 -3.24 -4.46 -6.41
N LEU A 72 -4.42 -5.08 -6.35
CA LEU A 72 -4.55 -6.51 -6.06
C LEU A 72 -3.87 -7.36 -7.13
N ARG A 73 -4.02 -7.00 -8.41
CA ARG A 73 -3.35 -7.65 -9.53
C ARG A 73 -1.83 -7.51 -9.44
N SER A 74 -1.27 -6.47 -8.85
CA SER A 74 0.19 -6.37 -8.67
C SER A 74 0.72 -7.35 -7.61
N VAL A 75 -0.14 -7.74 -6.66
CA VAL A 75 0.23 -8.53 -5.47
C VAL A 75 -0.40 -9.94 -5.50
N TRP A 76 -0.98 -10.34 -6.65
CA TRP A 76 -1.73 -11.59 -6.78
C TRP A 76 -0.92 -12.84 -6.44
N ILE A 77 0.38 -12.87 -6.77
CA ILE A 77 1.28 -13.99 -6.44
C ILE A 77 1.39 -14.14 -4.92
N LEU A 78 1.52 -13.03 -4.20
CA LEU A 78 1.61 -13.06 -2.74
C LEU A 78 0.28 -13.52 -2.10
N LEU A 79 -0.86 -13.05 -2.62
CA LEU A 79 -2.18 -13.50 -2.18
C LEU A 79 -2.35 -15.01 -2.42
N LEU A 80 -1.94 -15.50 -3.59
CA LEU A 80 -2.00 -16.91 -3.95
C LEU A 80 -1.12 -17.76 -3.04
N ILE A 81 0.14 -17.35 -2.83
CA ILE A 81 1.06 -18.06 -1.93
C ILE A 81 0.51 -18.10 -0.51
N THR A 82 -0.06 -17.00 -0.02
CA THR A 82 -0.66 -16.95 1.33
C THR A 82 -1.84 -17.91 1.44
N ALA A 83 -2.73 -17.92 0.44
CA ALA A 83 -3.86 -18.84 0.39
C ALA A 83 -3.42 -20.31 0.38
N LEU A 84 -2.48 -20.68 -0.50
CA LEU A 84 -1.97 -22.05 -0.60
C LEU A 84 -1.18 -22.45 0.66
N ALA A 85 -0.34 -21.57 1.18
CA ALA A 85 0.42 -21.85 2.39
C ALA A 85 -0.52 -22.17 3.55
N GLN A 86 -1.56 -21.36 3.74
CA GLN A 86 -2.50 -21.62 4.81
C GLN A 86 -3.37 -22.85 4.55
N LEU A 87 -3.72 -23.15 3.30
CA LEU A 87 -4.47 -24.35 2.94
C LEU A 87 -3.68 -25.64 3.24
N LEU A 88 -2.38 -25.63 2.98
CA LEU A 88 -1.51 -26.81 3.08
C LEU A 88 -0.85 -27.01 4.45
N PHE A 89 -0.52 -25.91 5.15
CA PHE A 89 0.23 -25.95 6.41
C PHE A 89 -0.64 -25.68 7.66
N SER A 90 -1.97 -25.52 7.52
CA SER A 90 -2.84 -25.37 8.69
C SER A 90 -3.20 -26.72 9.32
N PRO A 91 -2.90 -26.93 10.61
CA PRO A 91 -3.36 -28.12 11.33
C PRO A 91 -4.89 -28.07 11.54
N GLY A 92 -5.55 -29.22 11.40
CA GLY A 92 -6.97 -29.36 11.74
C GLY A 92 -7.61 -30.62 11.18
N ARG A 93 -8.95 -30.67 11.21
CA ARG A 93 -9.72 -31.80 10.71
C ARG A 93 -9.58 -31.89 9.19
N GLU A 94 -9.10 -33.04 8.74
CA GLU A 94 -8.80 -33.33 7.34
C GLU A 94 -10.10 -33.60 6.59
N LEU A 95 -10.36 -32.86 5.52
CA LEU A 95 -11.47 -33.17 4.61
C LEU A 95 -10.99 -34.04 3.45
N TRP A 96 -9.78 -33.78 2.96
CA TRP A 96 -9.26 -34.45 1.78
C TRP A 96 -7.75 -34.56 1.85
N ARG A 97 -7.23 -35.76 1.54
CA ARG A 97 -5.80 -36.04 1.44
C ARG A 97 -5.48 -36.49 0.02
N TRP A 98 -4.49 -35.85 -0.60
CA TRP A 98 -3.91 -36.32 -1.86
C TRP A 98 -2.38 -36.27 -1.74
N GLY A 99 -1.76 -37.40 -1.40
CA GLY A 99 -0.32 -37.48 -1.14
C GLY A 99 0.09 -36.66 0.10
N PRO A 100 1.18 -35.86 0.06
CA PRO A 100 1.60 -34.99 1.16
C PRO A 100 0.72 -33.74 1.32
N LEU A 101 -0.22 -33.49 0.40
CA LEU A 101 -1.16 -32.38 0.50
C LEU A 101 -2.40 -32.82 1.29
N VAL A 102 -2.56 -32.24 2.48
CA VAL A 102 -3.74 -32.41 3.32
C VAL A 102 -4.53 -31.11 3.31
N ILE A 103 -5.76 -31.16 2.84
CA ILE A 103 -6.70 -30.03 2.90
C ILE A 103 -7.52 -30.18 4.17
N THR A 104 -7.35 -29.23 5.09
CA THR A 104 -8.07 -29.18 6.37
C THR A 104 -9.18 -28.13 6.34
N ASN A 105 -10.24 -28.32 7.14
CA ASN A 105 -11.32 -27.33 7.22
C ASN A 105 -10.79 -25.97 7.72
N THR A 106 -9.94 -26.05 8.73
CA THR A 106 -9.23 -24.90 9.30
C THR A 106 -8.29 -24.25 8.30
N GLY A 107 -7.66 -25.02 7.41
CA GLY A 107 -6.83 -24.50 6.32
C GLY A 107 -7.63 -23.70 5.29
N LEU A 108 -8.84 -24.14 4.97
CA LEU A 108 -9.72 -23.39 4.07
C LEU A 108 -10.20 -22.08 4.72
N GLU A 109 -10.69 -22.15 5.97
CA GLU A 109 -11.15 -20.98 6.71
C GLU A 109 -10.02 -19.96 6.93
N ASN A 110 -8.88 -20.42 7.44
CA ASN A 110 -7.73 -19.55 7.66
C ASN A 110 -7.19 -19.03 6.32
N GLY A 111 -7.13 -19.86 5.27
CA GLY A 111 -6.65 -19.43 3.96
C GLY A 111 -7.49 -18.30 3.38
N ALA A 112 -8.81 -18.41 3.48
CA ALA A 112 -9.70 -17.32 3.11
C ALA A 112 -9.48 -16.07 4.00
N LEU A 113 -9.38 -16.23 5.32
CA LEU A 113 -9.23 -15.11 6.26
C LEU A 113 -7.91 -14.35 6.12
N TYR A 114 -6.78 -15.06 6.05
CA TYR A 114 -5.47 -14.41 5.91
C TYR A 114 -5.32 -13.76 4.53
N THR A 115 -5.84 -14.38 3.47
CA THR A 115 -5.86 -13.78 2.14
C THR A 115 -6.73 -12.52 2.12
N LEU A 116 -7.89 -12.54 2.77
CA LEU A 116 -8.77 -11.38 2.90
C LEU A 116 -8.11 -10.24 3.70
N ARG A 117 -7.45 -10.56 4.82
CA ARG A 117 -6.67 -9.58 5.62
C ARG A 117 -5.58 -8.92 4.79
N LEU A 118 -4.82 -9.72 4.04
CA LEU A 118 -3.74 -9.22 3.18
C LEU A 118 -4.29 -8.33 2.06
N ALA A 119 -5.36 -8.78 1.39
CA ALA A 119 -6.04 -8.00 0.36
C ALA A 119 -6.55 -6.66 0.92
N MET A 120 -7.16 -6.67 2.11
CA MET A 120 -7.60 -5.45 2.79
C MET A 120 -6.45 -4.50 3.06
N ALA A 121 -5.32 -4.99 3.58
CA ALA A 121 -4.14 -4.16 3.83
C ALA A 121 -3.61 -3.50 2.55
N VAL A 122 -3.50 -4.27 1.46
CA VAL A 122 -3.08 -3.76 0.14
C VAL A 122 -4.02 -2.68 -0.36
N ILE A 123 -5.34 -2.90 -0.25
CA ILE A 123 -6.37 -1.95 -0.66
C ILE A 123 -6.27 -0.64 0.16
N LEU A 124 -6.07 -0.72 1.47
CA LEU A 124 -5.95 0.47 2.34
C LEU A 124 -4.69 1.28 2.05
N ILE A 125 -3.57 0.62 1.76
CA ILE A 125 -2.33 1.29 1.35
C ILE A 125 -2.55 1.97 -0.01
N CYS A 126 -3.19 1.28 -0.95
CA CYS A 126 -3.55 1.84 -2.25
C CYS A 126 -4.45 3.07 -2.12
N LEU A 127 -5.49 3.00 -1.27
CA LEU A 127 -6.35 4.13 -0.93
C LEU A 127 -5.52 5.32 -0.44
N LEU A 128 -4.58 5.11 0.49
CA LEU A 128 -3.75 6.17 1.05
C LEU A 128 -2.87 6.83 -0.02
N THR A 129 -2.19 6.02 -0.85
CA THR A 129 -1.28 6.50 -1.90
C THR A 129 -2.01 7.26 -3.01
N MET A 130 -3.25 6.89 -3.31
CA MET A 130 -4.05 7.55 -4.34
C MET A 130 -4.74 8.82 -3.85
N THR A 131 -5.20 8.82 -2.60
CA THR A 131 -6.00 9.92 -2.02
C THR A 131 -5.16 10.99 -1.31
N SER A 132 -3.84 10.83 -1.22
CA SER A 132 -2.93 11.76 -0.55
C SER A 132 -1.66 11.96 -1.38
N SER A 133 -1.13 13.17 -1.43
CA SER A 133 0.12 13.40 -2.15
C SER A 133 1.31 12.81 -1.40
N SER A 134 2.40 12.49 -2.10
CA SER A 134 3.63 11.97 -1.49
C SER A 134 4.22 12.93 -0.45
N VAL A 135 4.05 14.24 -0.68
CA VAL A 135 4.48 15.30 0.25
C VAL A 135 3.60 15.30 1.50
N ASP A 136 2.28 15.15 1.35
CA ASP A 136 1.36 15.11 2.50
C ASP A 136 1.56 13.87 3.36
N ILE A 137 1.82 12.72 2.75
CA ILE A 137 2.17 11.48 3.47
C ILE A 137 3.45 11.71 4.28
N LEU A 138 4.45 12.38 3.71
CA LEU A 138 5.68 12.68 4.42
C LEU A 138 5.45 13.61 5.62
N ASN A 139 4.76 14.73 5.40
CA ASN A 139 4.44 15.69 6.46
C ASN A 139 3.58 15.06 7.56
N ALA A 140 2.70 14.12 7.19
CA ALA A 140 1.92 13.36 8.14
C ALA A 140 2.80 12.41 8.95
N LEU A 141 3.71 11.67 8.31
CA LEU A 141 4.67 10.79 8.99
C LEU A 141 5.56 11.58 9.96
N GLU A 142 6.07 12.74 9.57
CA GLU A 142 6.85 13.61 10.47
C GLU A 142 6.08 13.91 11.76
N SER A 143 4.82 14.34 11.63
CA SER A 143 4.01 14.67 12.78
C SER A 143 3.62 13.44 13.61
N LEU A 144 3.45 12.28 12.99
CA LEU A 144 3.16 11.03 13.72
C LEU A 144 4.39 10.51 14.46
N LEU A 145 5.59 10.84 13.97
CA LEU A 145 6.86 10.50 14.61
C LEU A 145 7.30 11.53 15.66
N SER A 146 6.69 12.72 15.72
CA SER A 146 7.02 13.73 16.74
C SER A 146 7.04 13.25 18.20
N PRO A 147 6.19 12.32 18.69
CA PRO A 147 6.30 11.80 20.05
C PRO A 147 7.61 11.04 20.32
N LEU A 148 8.29 10.50 19.30
CA LEU A 148 9.59 9.85 19.46
C LEU A 148 10.71 10.85 19.84
N ARG A 149 10.44 12.16 19.84
CA ARG A 149 11.37 13.19 20.39
C ARG A 149 11.72 12.89 21.84
N LEU A 150 10.80 12.29 22.59
CA LEU A 150 11.02 11.90 23.98
C LEU A 150 12.17 10.87 24.12
N LEU A 151 12.39 10.04 23.09
CA LEU A 151 13.51 9.10 23.02
C LEU A 151 14.80 9.72 22.46
N ARG A 152 14.93 11.05 22.47
CA ARG A 152 16.07 11.82 21.91
C ARG A 152 16.29 11.62 20.40
N PHE A 153 15.28 11.18 19.67
CA PHE A 153 15.36 11.04 18.22
C PHE A 153 15.22 12.42 17.52
N PRO A 154 16.16 12.83 16.62
CA PRO A 154 16.18 14.16 16.01
C PRO A 154 15.21 14.28 14.82
N ILE A 155 13.91 14.31 15.13
CA ILE A 155 12.83 14.28 14.12
C ILE A 155 12.80 15.55 13.28
N ARG A 156 13.05 16.72 13.88
CA ARG A 156 13.03 18.00 13.17
C ARG A 156 14.10 18.07 12.10
N ASP A 157 15.32 17.65 12.42
CA ASP A 157 16.46 17.71 11.51
C ASP A 157 16.29 16.69 10.39
N THR A 158 15.81 15.49 10.73
CA THR A 158 15.52 14.43 9.75
C THR A 158 14.41 14.88 8.79
N ALA A 159 13.36 15.51 9.29
CA ALA A 159 12.28 16.05 8.47
C ALA A 159 12.75 17.18 7.55
N MET A 160 13.58 18.11 8.03
CA MET A 160 14.17 19.16 7.21
C MET A 160 14.99 18.57 6.04
N VAL A 161 15.88 17.62 6.32
CA VAL A 161 16.70 16.96 5.28
C VAL A 161 15.81 16.24 4.26
N LEU A 162 14.78 15.54 4.73
CA LEU A 162 13.87 14.79 3.86
C LEU A 162 12.99 15.71 2.99
N ALA A 163 12.51 16.83 3.54
CA ALA A 163 11.76 17.83 2.79
C ALA A 163 12.63 18.48 1.70
N ILE A 164 13.89 18.80 2.03
CA ILE A 164 14.88 19.30 1.06
C ILE A 164 15.13 18.26 -0.04
N ALA A 165 15.34 16.99 0.34
CA ALA A 165 15.57 15.90 -0.62
C ALA A 165 14.38 15.73 -1.58
N LEU A 166 13.14 15.72 -1.08
CA LEU A 166 11.95 15.62 -1.92
C LEU A 166 11.80 16.82 -2.87
N ARG A 167 12.15 18.03 -2.42
CA ARG A 167 12.12 19.24 -3.28
C ARG A 167 13.17 19.19 -4.39
N PHE A 168 14.34 18.59 -4.13
CA PHE A 168 15.40 18.45 -5.13
C PHE A 168 15.21 17.24 -6.05
N LEU A 169 14.45 16.23 -5.63
CA LEU A 169 14.23 15.01 -6.42
C LEU A 169 13.71 15.30 -7.85
N PRO A 170 12.70 16.17 -8.08
CA PRO A 170 12.27 16.53 -9.43
C PRO A 170 13.38 17.15 -10.28
N ALA A 171 14.18 18.04 -9.69
CA ALA A 171 15.27 18.72 -10.41
C ALA A 171 16.43 17.77 -10.75
N LEU A 172 16.73 16.80 -9.88
CA LEU A 172 17.72 15.77 -10.16
C LEU A 172 17.27 14.86 -11.31
N LEU A 173 16.00 14.48 -11.32
CA LEU A 173 15.43 13.66 -12.38
C LEU A 173 15.39 14.39 -13.72
N SER A 174 15.09 15.69 -13.73
CA SER A 174 15.11 16.48 -14.97
C SER A 174 16.52 16.59 -15.54
N ARG A 175 17.52 16.85 -14.70
CA ARG A 175 18.94 16.90 -15.11
C ARG A 175 19.46 15.53 -15.56
N ALA A 176 19.12 14.46 -14.86
CA ALA A 176 19.47 13.11 -15.28
C ALA A 176 18.89 12.79 -16.67
N GLY A 177 17.64 13.20 -16.93
CA GLY A 177 17.01 13.08 -18.25
C GLY A 177 17.69 13.91 -19.33
N GLU A 178 18.14 15.13 -19.03
CA GLU A 178 18.93 15.96 -19.95
C GLU A 178 20.29 15.33 -20.28
N ILE A 179 20.99 14.80 -19.26
CA ILE A 179 22.27 14.10 -19.44
C ILE A 179 22.08 12.86 -20.32
N SER A 180 21.03 12.06 -20.06
CA SER A 180 20.70 10.89 -20.90
C SER A 180 20.56 11.29 -22.37
N ARG A 181 19.77 12.33 -22.66
CA ARG A 181 19.56 12.81 -24.04
C ARG A 181 20.84 13.36 -24.68
N MET A 182 21.70 14.02 -23.92
CA MET A 182 23.00 14.49 -24.43
C MET A 182 23.94 13.33 -24.77
N GLN A 183 23.90 12.25 -23.98
CA GLN A 183 24.71 11.07 -24.25
C GLN A 183 24.15 10.26 -25.43
N GLU A 184 22.83 10.16 -25.58
CA GLU A 184 22.18 9.58 -26.77
C GLU A 184 22.62 10.32 -28.05
N ALA A 185 22.63 11.65 -28.03
CA ALA A 185 23.11 12.46 -29.16
C ALA A 185 24.62 12.28 -29.46
N ARG A 186 25.39 11.80 -28.48
CA ARG A 186 26.82 11.46 -28.63
C ARG A 186 27.04 9.99 -29.04
N GLY A 187 25.98 9.24 -29.33
CA GLY A 187 26.06 7.86 -29.79
C GLY A 187 26.10 6.82 -28.66
N ALA A 188 25.76 7.18 -27.42
CA ALA A 188 25.55 6.20 -26.37
C ALA A 188 24.17 5.53 -26.53
N ASP A 189 24.14 4.20 -26.48
CA ASP A 189 22.92 3.41 -26.72
C ASP A 189 22.26 3.05 -25.37
N PHE A 190 21.10 3.65 -25.09
CA PHE A 190 20.28 3.40 -23.89
C PHE A 190 19.04 2.59 -24.28
N SER A 191 19.27 1.37 -24.75
CA SER A 191 18.23 0.38 -25.07
C SER A 191 17.59 -0.21 -23.81
#